data_AF-A0A3C1L9T3-F1
#
_entry.id   AF-A0A3C1L9T3-F1
#
_cell.length_a   1.000
_cell.length_b   1.000
_cell.length_c   1.000
_cell.angle_alpha   90.00
_cell.angle_beta   90.00
_cell.angle_gamma   90.00
#
_symmetry.space_group_name_H-M   'P 1'
#
loop_
_entity.id
_entity.type
_entity.pdbx_description
1 polymer ?
#
loop_
_entity_poly.entity_id
_entity_poly.type
_entity_poly.pdbx_seq_one_letter_code
_entity_poly.pdbx_strand_id
1 'polypeptide(L)'
;MAVDVSTSVYEGPFDLLLHLILKEQVDIYEVNLSHIVDAYLEEIERLQHLDLDLATEFLLIASTLVELKARRLLPGRDDIDIDDELALWEERDLLLARLLECKTFKDVAGVFSKLADDADHSFPRAVGADERFAELMPDLMDGVTPPRLHRAYMKAIT
;
A
#
# COMPACT_ATOMS: atom_id res chain seq x y z
N MET A 1 19.28 -8.29 18.91
CA MET A 1 18.37 -7.62 17.96
C MET A 1 18.02 -8.67 16.92
N ALA A 2 16.82 -9.25 17.03
CA ALA A 2 16.36 -10.24 16.05
C ALA A 2 15.91 -9.44 14.83
N VAL A 3 16.68 -9.51 13.75
CA VAL A 3 16.26 -8.95 12.47
C VAL A 3 15.38 -10.03 11.84
N ASP A 4 14.09 -9.77 11.78
CA ASP A 4 13.17 -10.59 11.00
C ASP A 4 13.45 -10.26 9.53
N VAL A 5 14.21 -11.13 8.85
CA VAL A 5 14.50 -10.96 7.42
C VAL A 5 13.39 -11.64 6.65
N SER A 6 12.28 -10.92 6.47
CA SER A 6 11.24 -11.30 5.53
C SER A 6 11.74 -11.05 4.09
N THR A 7 11.89 -12.12 3.32
CA THR A 7 11.94 -12.03 1.86
C THR A 7 10.63 -12.56 1.27
N SER A 8 9.49 -11.94 1.62
CA SER A 8 8.41 -11.81 0.65
C SER A 8 8.79 -10.65 -0.28
N VAL A 9 9.16 -10.93 -1.52
CA VAL A 9 9.65 -9.90 -2.46
C VAL A 9 8.61 -8.79 -2.69
N TYR A 10 7.32 -9.08 -2.43
CA TYR A 10 6.18 -8.19 -2.63
C TYR A 10 5.19 -8.28 -1.45
N GLU A 11 4.59 -7.15 -1.07
CA GLU A 11 3.57 -7.06 0.00
C GLU A 11 2.13 -7.28 -0.51
N GLY A 12 1.96 -7.91 -1.67
CA GLY A 12 0.66 -8.23 -2.27
C GLY A 12 0.61 -8.12 -3.79
N PRO A 13 -0.54 -8.40 -4.41
CA PRO A 13 -0.65 -8.45 -5.87
C PRO A 13 -0.56 -7.07 -6.54
N PHE A 14 -1.07 -6.02 -5.89
CA PHE A 14 -0.94 -4.65 -6.40
C PHE A 14 0.50 -4.13 -6.37
N ASP A 15 1.27 -4.56 -5.37
CA ASP A 15 2.68 -4.19 -5.28
C ASP A 15 3.51 -4.85 -6.39
N LEU A 16 3.23 -6.13 -6.69
CA LEU A 16 3.80 -6.82 -7.84
C LEU A 16 3.43 -6.10 -9.15
N LEU A 17 2.15 -5.75 -9.34
CA LEU A 17 1.71 -5.02 -10.54
C LEU A 17 2.41 -3.67 -10.68
N LEU A 18 2.52 -2.91 -9.59
CA LEU A 18 3.21 -1.63 -9.58
C LEU A 18 4.70 -1.81 -9.94
N HIS A 19 5.34 -2.84 -9.40
CA HIS A 19 6.73 -3.18 -9.72
C HIS A 19 6.90 -3.51 -11.22
N LEU A 20 6.01 -4.31 -11.79
CA LEU A 20 6.03 -4.69 -13.21
C LEU A 20 5.83 -3.47 -14.12
N ILE A 21 4.87 -2.60 -13.79
CA ILE A 21 4.60 -1.37 -14.56
C ILE A 21 5.82 -0.43 -14.52
N LEU A 22 6.42 -0.24 -13.35
CA LEU A 22 7.62 0.60 -13.21
C LEU A 22 8.82 0.00 -13.95
N LYS A 23 8.96 -1.33 -13.99
CA LYS A 23 10.04 -2.02 -14.72
C LYS A 23 9.92 -1.88 -16.23
N GLU A 24 8.70 -1.85 -16.77
CA GLU A 24 8.44 -1.67 -18.20
C GLU A 24 8.68 -0.22 -18.68
N GLN A 25 8.95 0.74 -17.78
CA GLN A 25 9.16 2.17 -18.07
C GLN A 25 8.01 2.84 -18.85
N VAL A 26 6.81 2.26 -18.80
CA VAL A 26 5.62 2.81 -19.44
C VAL A 26 4.85 3.64 -18.41
N ASP A 27 4.33 4.80 -18.81
CA ASP A 27 3.44 5.58 -17.96
C ASP A 27 2.22 4.72 -17.59
N ILE A 28 1.76 4.77 -16.34
CA ILE A 28 0.64 3.94 -15.84
C ILE A 28 -0.61 4.15 -16.71
N TYR A 29 -0.74 5.32 -17.35
CA TYR A 29 -1.81 5.68 -18.28
C TYR A 29 -1.70 5.05 -19.67
N GLU A 30 -0.50 4.67 -20.11
CA GLU A 30 -0.20 4.18 -21.46
C GLU A 30 0.02 2.65 -21.53
N VAL A 31 -0.11 1.93 -20.40
CA VAL A 31 0.33 0.54 -20.38
C VAL A 31 -0.54 -0.39 -21.22
N ASN A 32 0.13 -1.21 -22.05
CA ASN A 32 -0.50 -2.33 -22.73
C ASN A 32 -0.82 -3.43 -21.71
N LEU A 33 -2.07 -3.43 -21.22
CA LEU A 33 -2.58 -4.40 -20.23
C LEU A 33 -2.16 -5.85 -20.53
N SER A 34 -2.16 -6.25 -21.81
CA SER A 34 -1.76 -7.60 -22.24
C SER A 34 -0.34 -7.98 -21.84
N HIS A 35 0.62 -7.06 -21.91
CA HIS A 35 2.01 -7.32 -21.52
C HIS A 35 2.16 -7.43 -20.00
N ILE A 36 1.48 -6.56 -19.24
CA ILE A 36 1.46 -6.65 -17.76
C ILE A 36 0.87 -7.99 -17.33
N VAL A 37 -0.23 -8.42 -17.94
CA VAL A 37 -0.89 -9.70 -17.59
C VAL A 37 0.08 -10.87 -17.78
N ASP A 38 0.84 -10.87 -18.88
CA ASP A 38 1.82 -11.92 -19.15
C ASP A 38 2.97 -11.91 -18.14
N ALA A 39 3.54 -10.73 -17.87
CA ALA A 39 4.60 -10.58 -16.86
C ALA A 39 4.11 -10.95 -15.45
N TYR A 40 2.87 -10.64 -15.11
CA TYR A 40 2.26 -10.97 -13.83
C TYR A 40 2.09 -12.48 -13.65
N LEU A 41 1.59 -13.17 -14.67
CA LEU A 41 1.45 -14.63 -14.64
C LEU A 41 2.84 -15.31 -14.57
N GLU A 42 3.83 -14.81 -15.31
CA GLU A 42 5.20 -15.33 -15.27
C GLU A 42 5.83 -15.19 -13.86
N GLU A 43 5.60 -14.07 -13.19
CA GLU A 43 6.09 -13.89 -11.81
C GLU A 43 5.37 -14.79 -10.80
N ILE A 44 4.05 -14.98 -10.93
CA ILE A 44 3.32 -15.96 -10.10
C ILE A 44 3.89 -17.36 -10.29
N GLU A 45 4.18 -17.76 -11.54
CA GLU A 45 4.78 -19.05 -11.84
C GLU A 45 6.20 -19.19 -11.29
N ARG A 46 6.97 -18.10 -11.14
CA ARG A 46 8.26 -18.10 -10.44
C ARG A 46 8.12 -18.25 -8.94
N LEU A 47 7.04 -17.73 -8.36
CA LEU A 47 6.76 -17.74 -6.92
C LEU A 47 6.22 -19.09 -6.41
N GLN A 48 6.66 -20.23 -6.97
CA GLN A 48 6.12 -21.62 -6.81
C GLN A 48 5.83 -22.13 -5.39
N HIS A 49 6.17 -21.37 -4.34
CA HIS A 49 5.93 -21.69 -2.93
C HIS A 49 5.13 -20.56 -2.22
N LEU A 50 4.14 -19.98 -2.90
CA LEU A 50 3.21 -19.02 -2.30
C LEU A 50 2.47 -19.66 -1.13
N ASP A 51 2.45 -18.95 0.00
CA ASP A 51 1.63 -19.31 1.15
C ASP A 51 0.15 -19.33 0.72
N LEU A 52 -0.63 -20.28 1.25
CA LEU A 52 -1.98 -20.56 0.74
C LEU A 52 -2.92 -19.34 0.88
N ASP A 53 -2.73 -18.57 1.95
CA ASP A 53 -3.46 -17.34 2.23
C ASP A 53 -3.11 -16.24 1.22
N LEU A 54 -1.82 -16.07 0.92
CA LEU A 54 -1.35 -15.10 -0.08
C LEU A 54 -1.83 -15.47 -1.49
N ALA A 55 -1.84 -16.76 -1.81
CA ALA A 55 -2.23 -17.26 -3.13
C ALA A 55 -3.66 -16.86 -3.54
N THR A 56 -4.57 -16.65 -2.57
CA THR A 56 -5.98 -16.31 -2.86
C THR A 56 -6.11 -14.91 -3.47
N GLU A 57 -5.38 -13.92 -2.95
CA GLU A 57 -5.40 -12.55 -3.46
C GLU A 57 -4.75 -12.46 -4.85
N PHE A 58 -3.61 -13.15 -5.03
CA PHE A 58 -2.94 -13.22 -6.32
C PHE A 58 -3.80 -13.91 -7.38
N LEU A 59 -4.52 -14.97 -7.01
CA LEU A 59 -5.44 -15.69 -7.91
C LEU A 59 -6.64 -14.82 -8.30
N LEU A 60 -7.21 -14.06 -7.38
CA LEU A 60 -8.30 -13.12 -7.69
C LEU A 60 -7.85 -12.14 -8.78
N ILE A 61 -6.72 -11.48 -8.56
CA ILE A 61 -6.19 -10.49 -9.53
C ILE A 61 -5.78 -11.17 -10.84
N ALA A 62 -5.18 -12.36 -10.80
CA ALA A 62 -4.86 -13.13 -12.00
C ALA A 62 -6.12 -13.42 -12.84
N SER A 63 -7.21 -13.82 -12.19
CA SER A 63 -8.47 -14.15 -12.87
C SER A 63 -9.07 -12.92 -13.55
N THR A 64 -9.09 -11.77 -12.87
CA THR A 64 -9.56 -10.49 -13.43
C THR A 64 -8.69 -10.05 -14.61
N LEU A 65 -7.37 -10.19 -14.50
CA LEU A 65 -6.43 -9.81 -15.57
C LEU A 65 -6.59 -10.70 -16.81
N VAL A 66 -6.76 -12.01 -16.63
CA VAL A 66 -7.00 -12.96 -17.74
C VAL A 66 -8.35 -12.67 -18.40
N GLU A 67 -9.39 -12.37 -17.63
CA GLU A 67 -10.70 -11.97 -18.17
C GLU A 67 -10.59 -10.70 -19.02
N LEU A 68 -9.93 -9.66 -18.50
CA LEU A 68 -9.68 -8.42 -19.23
C LEU A 68 -8.87 -8.67 -20.52
N LYS A 69 -7.84 -9.54 -20.46
CA LYS A 69 -7.04 -9.91 -21.63
C LYS A 69 -7.86 -10.67 -22.68
N ALA A 70 -8.68 -11.64 -22.25
CA ALA A 70 -9.52 -12.44 -23.13
C ALA A 70 -10.57 -11.57 -23.85
N ARG A 71 -11.29 -10.72 -23.10
CA ARG A 71 -12.29 -9.79 -23.65
C ARG A 71 -11.67 -8.81 -24.67
N ARG A 72 -10.42 -8.40 -24.46
CA ARG A 72 -9.70 -7.48 -25.37
C ARG A 72 -9.18 -8.16 -26.65
N LEU A 73 -8.79 -9.43 -26.60
CA LEU A 73 -8.15 -10.13 -27.72
C LEU A 73 -9.12 -10.89 -28.64
N LEU A 74 -10.37 -11.11 -28.24
CA LEU A 74 -11.37 -11.83 -29.03
C LEU A 74 -11.75 -11.05 -30.33
N PRO A 75 -11.46 -11.60 -31.53
CA PRO A 75 -11.84 -10.98 -32.80
C PRO A 75 -13.30 -11.33 -33.16
N GLY A 76 -14.09 -10.31 -33.52
CA GLY A 76 -15.49 -10.48 -33.96
C GLY A 76 -16.51 -9.66 -33.16
N ARG A 77 -16.26 -8.34 -33.01
CA ARG A 77 -17.11 -7.42 -32.22
C ARG A 77 -17.98 -6.49 -33.08
N ASP A 78 -18.39 -6.88 -34.28
CA ASP A 78 -19.28 -6.04 -35.12
C ASP A 78 -20.70 -5.89 -34.51
N ASP A 79 -21.03 -6.68 -33.48
CA ASP A 79 -22.38 -6.76 -32.88
C ASP A 79 -22.34 -6.78 -31.33
N ILE A 80 -21.34 -6.13 -30.74
CA ILE A 80 -21.24 -6.04 -29.28
C ILE A 80 -21.92 -4.79 -28.78
N ASP A 81 -22.72 -4.98 -27.73
CA ASP A 81 -23.45 -3.91 -27.08
C ASP A 81 -22.45 -2.84 -26.58
N ILE A 82 -22.77 -1.58 -26.85
CA ILE A 82 -21.96 -0.44 -26.41
C ILE A 82 -21.83 -0.46 -24.88
N ASP A 83 -22.84 -0.98 -24.19
CA ASP A 83 -22.85 -1.17 -22.74
C ASP A 83 -21.80 -2.19 -22.28
N ASP A 84 -21.59 -3.29 -23.02
CA ASP A 84 -20.57 -4.31 -22.70
C ASP A 84 -19.15 -3.79 -22.95
N GLU A 85 -18.98 -2.94 -23.98
CA GLU A 85 -17.70 -2.30 -24.23
C GLU A 85 -17.40 -1.27 -23.12
N LEU A 86 -18.37 -0.41 -22.78
CA LEU A 86 -18.24 0.58 -21.71
C LEU A 86 -17.90 -0.06 -20.35
N ALA A 87 -18.57 -1.16 -19.99
CA ALA A 87 -18.28 -1.90 -18.76
C ALA A 87 -16.83 -2.40 -18.69
N LEU A 88 -16.25 -2.84 -19.82
CA LEU A 88 -14.84 -3.26 -19.89
C LEU A 88 -13.89 -2.09 -19.61
N TRP A 89 -14.20 -0.90 -20.15
CA TRP A 89 -13.41 0.31 -19.90
C TRP A 89 -13.49 0.72 -18.41
N GLU A 90 -14.67 0.63 -17.81
CA GLU A 90 -14.87 0.92 -16.38
C GLU A 90 -14.10 -0.04 -15.46
N GLU A 91 -14.10 -1.35 -15.76
CA GLU A 91 -13.32 -2.35 -15.01
C GLU A 91 -11.81 -2.05 -15.04
N ARG A 92 -11.29 -1.67 -16.21
CA ARG A 92 -9.89 -1.25 -16.38
C ARG A 92 -9.59 0.01 -15.57
N ASP A 93 -10.44 1.02 -15.68
CA ASP A 93 -10.22 2.30 -15.02
C ASP A 93 -10.29 2.17 -13.49
N LEU A 94 -11.15 1.29 -12.98
CA LEU A 94 -11.19 0.94 -11.57
C LEU A 94 -9.89 0.27 -11.10
N LEU A 95 -9.33 -0.66 -11.90
CA LEU A 95 -8.05 -1.30 -11.58
C LEU A 95 -6.92 -0.25 -11.53
N LEU A 96 -6.86 0.64 -12.52
CA LEU A 96 -5.87 1.72 -12.57
C LEU A 96 -6.01 2.68 -11.38
N ALA A 97 -7.23 3.02 -10.98
CA ALA A 97 -7.48 3.86 -9.82
C ALA A 97 -6.92 3.23 -8.54
N ARG A 98 -7.15 1.92 -8.33
CA ARG A 98 -6.59 1.19 -7.17
C ARG A 98 -5.07 1.11 -7.20
N LEU A 99 -4.47 0.90 -8.37
CA LEU A 99 -3.01 0.91 -8.52
C LEU A 99 -2.41 2.28 -8.18
N LEU A 100 -3.08 3.36 -8.60
CA LEU A 100 -2.65 4.71 -8.30
C LEU A 100 -2.77 5.02 -6.80
N GLU A 101 -3.85 4.59 -6.15
CA GLU A 101 -4.02 4.70 -4.70
C GLU A 101 -2.93 3.93 -3.94
N CYS A 102 -2.63 2.69 -4.34
CA CYS A 102 -1.55 1.92 -3.74
C CYS A 102 -0.19 2.63 -3.89
N LYS A 103 0.09 3.18 -5.08
CA LYS A 103 1.30 3.96 -5.33
C LYS A 103 1.39 5.19 -4.42
N THR A 104 0.33 5.98 -4.29
CA THR A 104 0.35 7.18 -3.46
C THR A 104 0.60 6.83 -1.99
N PHE A 105 -0.03 5.79 -1.45
CA PHE A 105 0.22 5.34 -0.09
C PHE A 105 1.64 4.81 0.09
N LYS A 106 2.19 4.09 -0.89
CA LYS A 106 3.57 3.61 -0.86
C LYS A 106 4.56 4.77 -0.84
N ASP A 107 4.33 5.80 -1.64
CA ASP A 107 5.16 7.01 -1.67
C ASP A 107 5.09 7.77 -0.33
N VAL A 108 3.90 7.91 0.25
CA VAL A 108 3.69 8.54 1.57
C VAL A 108 4.36 7.74 2.68
N ALA A 109 4.25 6.41 2.64
CA ALA A 109 4.95 5.53 3.58
C ALA A 109 6.47 5.74 3.53
N GLY A 110 7.03 5.91 2.32
CA GLY A 110 8.45 6.27 2.14
C GLY A 110 8.82 7.62 2.74
N VAL A 111 7.93 8.61 2.70
CA VAL A 111 8.13 9.90 3.38
C VAL A 111 8.10 9.74 4.90
N PHE A 112 7.13 8.99 5.44
CA PHE A 112 7.03 8.74 6.87
C PHE A 112 8.21 7.93 7.41
N SER A 113 8.74 6.97 6.64
CA SER A 113 9.96 6.26 7.01
C SER A 113 11.12 7.23 7.21
N LYS A 114 11.34 8.16 6.27
CA LYS A 114 12.40 9.18 6.40
C LYS A 114 12.20 10.08 7.61
N LEU A 115 10.97 10.51 7.85
CA LEU A 115 10.65 11.34 9.03
C LEU A 115 10.90 10.58 10.33
N ALA A 116 10.60 9.28 10.37
CA ALA A 116 10.90 8.43 11.52
C ALA A 116 12.41 8.28 11.73
N ASP A 117 13.18 8.05 10.67
CA ASP A 117 14.64 7.95 10.71
C ASP A 117 15.27 9.26 11.23
N ASP A 118 14.78 10.41 10.77
CA ASP A 118 15.23 11.73 11.25
C ASP A 118 14.86 11.95 12.73
N ALA A 119 13.66 11.50 13.14
CA ALA A 119 13.20 11.61 14.52
C ALA A 119 13.97 10.69 15.48
N ASP A 120 14.45 9.54 15.01
CA ASP A 120 15.24 8.59 15.81
C ASP A 120 16.58 9.20 16.26
N HIS A 121 17.10 10.18 15.51
CA HIS A 121 18.26 10.97 15.91
C HIS A 121 17.95 12.07 16.96
N SER A 122 16.68 12.25 17.33
CA SER A 122 16.24 13.28 18.29
C SER A 122 16.01 12.69 19.67
N PHE A 123 16.75 13.16 20.67
CA PHE A 123 16.61 12.71 22.06
C PHE A 123 15.76 13.69 22.88
N PRO A 124 14.72 13.23 23.58
CA PRO A 124 13.95 14.11 24.46
C PRO A 124 14.79 14.54 25.65
N ARG A 125 14.61 15.79 26.09
CA ARG A 125 15.16 16.25 27.37
C ARG A 125 14.37 15.61 28.51
N ALA A 126 14.97 14.66 29.21
CA ALA A 126 14.34 13.96 30.34
C ALA A 126 14.36 14.75 31.67
N VAL A 127 14.86 15.99 31.66
CA VAL A 127 14.97 16.83 32.85
C VAL A 127 13.91 17.92 32.80
N GLY A 128 13.19 18.09 33.93
CA GLY A 128 12.22 19.17 34.11
C GLY A 128 12.84 20.57 34.10
N ALA A 129 12.01 21.58 34.35
CA ALA A 129 12.50 22.96 34.52
C ALA A 129 13.50 23.04 35.69
N ASP A 130 14.49 23.91 35.57
CA ASP A 130 15.43 24.22 36.67
C ASP A 130 14.62 24.70 37.89
N GLU A 131 15.08 24.38 39.10
CA GLU A 131 14.38 24.63 40.37
C GLU A 131 14.04 26.12 40.53
N ARG A 132 14.87 27.00 39.97
CA ARG A 132 14.67 28.46 39.91
C ARG A 132 13.47 28.91 39.07
N PHE A 133 12.97 28.05 38.18
CA PHE A 133 11.83 28.30 37.31
C PHE A 133 10.63 27.41 37.65
N ALA A 134 10.68 26.64 38.74
CA ALA A 134 9.59 25.75 39.14
C ALA A 134 8.26 26.52 39.34
N GLU A 135 8.33 27.74 39.88
CA GLU A 135 7.15 28.60 40.11
C GLU A 135 6.59 29.23 38.83
N LEU A 136 7.34 29.22 37.72
CA LEU A 136 6.89 29.74 36.42
C LEU A 136 6.26 28.67 35.54
N MET A 137 6.20 27.42 36.00
CA MET A 137 5.60 26.35 35.22
C MET A 137 4.08 26.55 35.13
N PRO A 138 3.50 26.43 33.92
CA PRO A 138 2.05 26.43 33.79
C PRO A 138 1.46 25.23 34.55
N ASP A 139 0.21 25.36 35.01
CA ASP A 139 -0.50 24.23 35.59
C ASP A 139 -0.68 23.12 34.53
N LEU A 140 0.13 22.07 34.64
CA LEU A 140 0.12 20.93 33.73
C LEU A 140 -1.13 20.06 33.90
N MET A 141 -1.84 20.20 35.01
CA MET A 141 -3.06 19.47 35.32
C MET A 141 -4.32 20.25 34.96
N ASP A 142 -4.19 21.48 34.46
CA ASP A 142 -5.34 22.27 34.05
C ASP A 142 -6.11 21.57 32.92
N GLY A 143 -7.42 21.41 33.12
CA GLY A 143 -8.30 20.66 32.21
C GLY A 143 -8.04 19.15 32.11
N VAL A 144 -7.26 18.55 33.01
CA VAL A 144 -7.09 17.08 33.08
C VAL A 144 -8.26 16.46 33.84
N THR A 145 -8.97 15.53 33.18
CA THR A 145 -10.07 14.78 33.79
C THR A 145 -9.67 13.33 34.05
N PRO A 146 -10.29 12.64 35.04
CA PRO A 146 -9.99 11.24 35.31
C PRO A 146 -10.08 10.31 34.09
N PRO A 147 -11.04 10.46 33.15
CA PRO A 147 -11.08 9.66 31.92
C PRO A 147 -9.91 9.93 30.96
N ARG A 148 -9.36 11.15 30.96
CA ARG A 148 -8.21 11.53 30.14
C ARG A 148 -6.93 10.92 30.70
N LEU A 149 -6.80 10.90 32.03
CA LEU A 149 -5.71 10.22 32.74
C LEU A 149 -5.75 8.70 32.50
N HIS A 150 -6.93 8.09 32.60
CA HIS A 150 -7.11 6.65 32.33
C HIS A 150 -6.73 6.27 30.89
N ARG A 151 -7.14 7.07 29.89
CA ARG A 151 -6.72 6.86 28.49
C ARG A 151 -5.22 6.98 28.29
N ALA A 152 -4.58 7.98 28.92
CA ALA A 152 -3.13 8.15 28.85
C ALA A 152 -2.38 6.96 29.46
N TYR A 153 -2.86 6.44 30.60
CA TYR A 153 -2.32 5.25 31.24
C TYR A 153 -2.42 4.02 30.33
N MET A 154 -3.59 3.76 29.74
CA MET A 154 -3.77 2.62 28.83
C MET A 154 -2.85 2.72 27.59
N LYS A 155 -2.67 3.94 27.04
CA LYS A 155 -1.76 4.20 25.90
C LYS A 155 -0.28 4.01 26.24
N ALA A 156 0.12 4.15 27.50
CA ALA A 156 1.51 4.01 27.91
C ALA A 156 1.94 2.55 28.16
N ILE A 157 0.97 1.64 28.32
CA ILE A 157 1.21 0.25 28.75
C ILE A 157 0.92 -0.76 27.63
N THR A 158 0.14 -0.34 26.63
CA THR A 158 -0.12 -1.11 25.39
C THR A 158 0.78 -0.56 24.29
#